data_AF-A0A034VKL3-F1
#
_entry.id   AF-A0A034VKL3-F1
#
_cell.length_a   1.000
_cell.length_b   1.000
_cell.length_c   1.000
_cell.angle_alpha   90.00
_cell.angle_beta   90.00
_cell.angle_gamma   90.00
#
_symmetry.space_group_name_H-M   'P 1'
#
loop_
_entity.id
_entity.type
_entity.pdbx_description
1 polymer ?
#
loop_
_entity_poly.entity_id
_entity_poly.type
_entity_poly.pdbx_seq_one_letter_code
_entity_poly.pdbx_strand_id
1 'polypeptide(L)'
;MSDLGSGDEGISGSKYNASGMEGTSGRSDFDSTSKAQAGAQQSEQELATKMLQIQSKRFYLDVKQNRRGRFIKVAEIGADGRRSQVYLALSTAAEFRDHLSTFSDYYASLGEYLKIIYI
;
A
#
# COMPACT_ATOMS: atom_id res chain seq x y z
N MET A 1 -3.14 73.05 -13.28
CA MET A 1 -2.17 73.35 -14.36
C MET A 1 -0.81 73.55 -13.70
N SER A 2 0.25 73.09 -14.38
CA SER A 2 1.58 72.60 -13.92
C SER A 2 1.53 71.16 -13.38
N ASP A 3 2.38 70.20 -13.76
CA ASP A 3 3.76 70.29 -14.25
C ASP A 3 4.20 69.07 -15.12
N LEU A 4 5.26 69.32 -15.89
CA LEU A 4 6.13 68.60 -16.84
C LEU A 4 6.32 67.06 -16.72
N GLY A 5 6.38 66.29 -17.82
CA GLY A 5 7.62 65.83 -18.54
C GLY A 5 7.92 64.37 -18.16
N SER A 6 8.22 63.36 -18.99
CA SER A 6 9.19 63.13 -20.10
C SER A 6 8.94 61.66 -20.55
N GLY A 7 8.85 61.28 -21.83
CA GLY A 7 9.94 61.11 -22.79
C GLY A 7 10.56 59.70 -22.68
N ASP A 8 10.35 58.81 -23.67
CA ASP A 8 11.41 57.93 -24.22
C ASP A 8 10.94 57.13 -25.46
N GLU A 9 11.91 56.71 -26.26
CA GLU A 9 11.95 56.43 -27.69
C GLU A 9 11.37 55.09 -28.17
N GLY A 10 11.08 55.04 -29.48
CA GLY A 10 10.61 53.86 -30.18
C GLY A 10 11.71 52.86 -30.55
N ILE A 11 11.31 51.61 -30.78
CA ILE A 11 12.08 50.65 -31.57
C ILE A 11 11.14 49.92 -32.54
N SER A 12 11.62 49.90 -33.78
CA SER A 12 11.08 49.34 -35.01
C SER A 12 11.14 47.79 -35.05
N GLY A 13 10.06 47.18 -35.53
CA GLY A 13 10.12 46.33 -36.74
C GLY A 13 10.52 44.84 -36.66
N SER A 14 9.64 44.02 -37.28
CA SER A 14 9.90 42.75 -38.00
C SER A 14 10.08 41.45 -37.17
N LYS A 15 9.70 40.23 -37.60
CA LYS A 15 8.73 39.64 -38.55
C LYS A 15 9.02 38.11 -38.58
N TYR A 16 7.99 37.26 -38.41
CA TYR A 16 7.93 35.78 -38.67
C TYR A 16 8.87 34.90 -37.80
N ASN A 17 8.64 33.61 -37.46
CA ASN A 17 8.03 32.51 -38.19
C ASN A 17 7.69 31.30 -37.25
N ALA A 18 6.61 30.60 -37.60
CA ALA A 18 6.27 29.17 -37.52
C ALA A 18 6.57 28.23 -36.31
N SER A 19 5.50 27.47 -35.99
CA SER A 19 5.39 26.01 -35.79
C SER A 19 5.89 25.31 -34.51
N GLY A 20 4.93 24.71 -33.80
CA GLY A 20 4.98 23.29 -33.41
C GLY A 20 5.52 22.94 -32.02
N MET A 21 4.62 22.54 -31.10
CA MET A 21 4.87 21.36 -30.24
C MET A 21 3.56 20.84 -29.65
N GLU A 22 3.28 19.57 -29.93
CA GLU A 22 2.20 18.77 -29.34
C GLU A 22 2.44 18.47 -27.86
N GLY A 23 1.33 18.27 -27.14
CA GLY A 23 1.13 17.14 -26.22
C GLY A 23 1.92 17.12 -24.92
N THR A 24 1.25 17.39 -23.80
CA THR A 24 1.36 16.52 -22.62
C THR A 24 0.02 16.43 -21.90
N SER A 25 -0.49 15.21 -21.84
CA SER A 25 -1.59 14.77 -21.00
C SER A 25 -1.20 14.94 -19.52
N GLY A 26 -1.70 16.01 -18.91
CA GLY A 26 -1.72 16.17 -17.46
C GLY A 26 -2.63 15.10 -16.86
N ARG A 27 -2.02 13.99 -16.43
CA ARG A 27 -2.66 12.95 -15.62
C ARG A 27 -3.33 13.60 -14.42
N SER A 28 -4.64 13.46 -14.32
CA SER A 28 -5.38 13.75 -13.10
C SER A 28 -4.83 12.88 -11.97
N ASP A 29 -4.31 13.56 -10.96
CA ASP A 29 -3.86 13.00 -9.70
C ASP A 29 -4.97 12.17 -9.04
N PHE A 30 -4.82 10.84 -9.09
CA PHE A 30 -5.62 9.93 -8.27
C PHE A 30 -4.96 9.84 -6.88
N ASP A 31 -4.98 10.94 -6.12
CA ASP A 31 -4.83 10.91 -4.66
C ASP A 31 -6.21 11.21 -4.07
N SER A 32 -6.83 10.24 -3.39
CA SER A 32 -7.80 10.44 -2.29
C SER A 32 -8.54 9.13 -1.93
N THR A 33 -7.87 8.11 -1.37
CA THR A 33 -8.60 7.13 -0.53
C THR A 33 -7.78 6.46 0.59
N SER A 34 -6.48 6.70 0.75
CA SER A 34 -5.72 6.08 1.86
C SER A 34 -5.69 6.91 3.16
N LYS A 35 -6.24 8.13 3.18
CA LYS A 35 -6.18 9.02 4.36
C LYS A 35 -7.34 8.91 5.36
N ALA A 36 -8.30 8.01 5.17
CA ALA A 36 -9.43 7.86 6.10
C ALA A 36 -9.11 7.04 7.37
N GLN A 37 -7.86 6.59 7.57
CA GLN A 37 -7.47 5.80 8.75
C GLN A 37 -6.25 6.33 9.52
N ALA A 38 -5.78 7.55 9.22
CA ALA A 38 -4.61 8.13 9.89
C ALA A 38 -4.89 8.65 11.32
N GLY A 39 -6.16 8.77 11.73
CA GLY A 39 -6.53 9.36 13.03
C GLY A 39 -6.33 8.47 14.26
N ALA A 40 -6.25 7.14 14.09
CA ALA A 40 -6.04 6.19 15.19
C ALA A 40 -4.60 5.63 15.25
N GLN A 41 -3.79 5.90 14.22
CA GLN A 41 -2.48 5.26 14.00
C GLN A 41 -1.30 6.00 14.66
N GLN A 42 -1.48 7.22 15.18
CA GLN A 42 -0.36 7.99 15.76
C GLN A 42 0.25 7.37 17.04
N SER A 43 -0.39 6.36 17.63
CA SER A 43 0.12 5.68 18.83
C SER A 43 0.77 4.31 18.57
N GLU A 44 0.77 3.85 17.31
CA GLU A 44 1.21 2.52 16.93
C GLU A 44 2.44 2.63 16.01
N GLN A 45 3.59 2.19 16.51
CA GLN A 45 4.82 2.09 15.75
C GLN A 45 4.84 0.75 15.00
N GLU A 46 5.01 0.80 13.68
CA GLU A 46 5.29 -0.39 12.89
C GLU A 46 6.78 -0.75 13.01
N LEU A 47 7.06 -2.00 13.38
CA LEU A 47 8.42 -2.51 13.58
C LEU A 47 8.90 -3.35 12.39
N ALA A 48 8.00 -4.15 11.81
CA ALA A 48 8.28 -4.98 10.65
C ALA A 48 6.99 -5.32 9.92
N THR A 49 7.10 -5.57 8.62
CA THR A 49 5.99 -5.94 7.75
C THR A 49 6.42 -7.08 6.84
N LYS A 50 5.54 -8.07 6.63
CA LYS A 50 5.70 -9.11 5.62
C LYS A 50 4.41 -9.26 4.84
N MET A 51 4.52 -9.25 3.51
CA MET A 51 3.40 -9.60 2.62
C MET A 51 3.60 -11.02 2.08
N LEU A 52 2.54 -11.80 2.10
CA LEU A 52 2.45 -13.13 1.50
C LEU A 52 1.31 -13.14 0.48
N GLN A 53 1.58 -13.68 -0.70
CA GLN A 53 0.52 -13.99 -1.67
C GLN A 53 0.29 -15.50 -1.66
N ILE A 54 -0.93 -15.90 -1.31
CA ILE A 54 -1.33 -17.30 -1.24
C ILE A 54 -2.60 -17.45 -2.08
N GLN A 55 -2.52 -18.28 -3.13
CA GLN A 55 -3.57 -18.38 -4.14
C GLN A 55 -3.91 -16.99 -4.72
N SER A 56 -5.18 -16.59 -4.69
CA SER A 56 -5.68 -15.28 -5.15
C SER A 56 -5.80 -14.25 -4.02
N LYS A 57 -5.27 -14.55 -2.83
CA LYS A 57 -5.36 -13.70 -1.63
C LYS A 57 -4.00 -13.10 -1.26
N ARG A 58 -4.03 -11.92 -0.64
CA ARG A 58 -2.85 -11.25 -0.07
C ARG A 58 -2.98 -11.17 1.44
N PHE A 59 -1.96 -11.61 2.14
CA PHE A 59 -1.85 -11.53 3.59
C PHE A 59 -0.74 -10.55 3.97
N TYR A 60 -1.03 -9.65 4.91
CA TYR A 60 -0.07 -8.72 5.49
C TYR A 60 0.08 -9.07 6.97
N LEU A 61 1.32 -9.29 7.39
CA LEU A 61 1.69 -9.60 8.77
C LEU A 61 2.58 -8.46 9.26
N ASP A 62 2.01 -7.61 10.10
CA ASP A 62 2.68 -6.43 10.60
C ASP A 62 2.98 -6.62 12.09
N VAL A 63 4.25 -6.55 12.48
CA VAL A 63 4.67 -6.48 13.88
C VAL A 63 4.63 -5.03 14.30
N LYS A 64 3.81 -4.72 15.31
CA LYS A 64 3.55 -3.35 15.75
C LYS A 64 3.70 -3.21 17.26
N GLN A 65 3.92 -1.99 17.71
CA GLN A 65 4.08 -1.65 19.12
C GLN A 65 3.23 -0.44 19.48
N ASN A 66 2.46 -0.53 20.55
CA ASN A 66 1.74 0.59 21.14
C ASN A 66 2.06 0.70 22.63
N ARG A 67 1.37 1.59 23.36
CA ARG A 67 1.56 1.80 24.80
C ARG A 67 1.29 0.55 25.66
N ARG A 68 0.55 -0.44 25.15
CA ARG A 68 0.21 -1.69 25.84
C ARG A 68 1.24 -2.81 25.60
N GLY A 69 2.14 -2.65 24.63
CA GLY A 69 3.14 -3.65 24.27
C GLY A 69 3.20 -3.92 22.77
N ARG A 70 3.87 -5.03 22.42
CA ARG A 70 4.02 -5.49 21.03
C ARG A 70 2.96 -6.51 20.66
N PHE A 71 2.55 -6.51 19.40
CA PHE A 71 1.56 -7.42 18.85
C PHE A 71 1.78 -7.60 17.34
N ILE A 72 1.11 -8.60 16.77
CA ILE A 72 1.09 -8.86 15.35
C ILE A 72 -0.33 -8.60 14.84
N LYS A 73 -0.44 -7.78 13.79
CA LYS A 73 -1.67 -7.61 13.01
C LYS A 73 -1.57 -8.47 11.77
N VAL A 74 -2.53 -9.37 11.58
CA VAL A 74 -2.64 -10.18 10.37
C VAL A 74 -3.86 -9.69 9.59
N ALA A 75 -3.65 -9.16 8.39
CA ALA A 75 -4.72 -8.72 7.51
C ALA A 75 -4.77 -9.60 6.26
N GLU A 76 -5.96 -10.06 5.90
CA GLU A 76 -6.27 -10.78 4.67
C GLU A 76 -7.00 -9.84 3.71
N ILE A 77 -6.60 -9.85 2.45
CA ILE A 77 -7.32 -9.25 1.32
C ILE A 77 -7.74 -10.39 0.38
N GLY A 78 -9.04 -10.60 0.28
CA GLY A 78 -9.67 -11.55 -0.64
C GLY A 78 -9.52 -11.11 -2.10
N ALA A 79 -9.73 -12.06 -3.02
CA ALA A 79 -9.70 -11.79 -4.45
C ALA A 79 -10.80 -10.80 -4.90
N ASP A 80 -11.90 -10.75 -4.15
CA ASP A 80 -13.00 -9.80 -4.30
C ASP A 80 -12.71 -8.42 -3.65
N GLY A 81 -11.51 -8.23 -3.11
CA GLY A 81 -11.09 -7.03 -2.41
C GLY A 81 -11.60 -6.91 -0.97
N ARG A 82 -12.35 -7.89 -0.45
CA ARG A 82 -12.80 -7.86 0.95
C ARG A 82 -11.61 -7.99 1.91
N ARG A 83 -11.65 -7.21 2.98
CA ARG A 83 -10.59 -7.18 4.00
C ARG A 83 -11.07 -7.80 5.30
N SER A 84 -10.28 -8.73 5.83
CA SER A 84 -10.41 -9.27 7.18
C SER A 84 -9.13 -9.02 7.97
N GLN A 85 -9.20 -8.91 9.30
CA GLN A 85 -8.01 -8.73 10.13
C GLN A 85 -8.18 -9.33 11.51
N VAL A 86 -7.08 -9.85 12.07
CA VAL A 86 -6.97 -10.33 13.44
C VAL A 86 -5.71 -9.77 14.10
N TYR A 87 -5.72 -9.69 15.44
CA TYR A 87 -4.60 -9.22 16.24
C TYR A 87 -4.15 -10.31 17.20
N LEU A 88 -2.84 -10.54 17.28
CA LEU A 88 -2.23 -11.57 18.09
C LEU A 88 -1.20 -10.95 19.04
N ALA A 89 -1.21 -11.36 20.31
CA ALA A 89 -0.04 -11.16 21.17
C ALA A 89 1.14 -12.01 20.63
N LEU A 90 2.38 -11.63 20.94
CA LEU A 90 3.54 -12.39 20.46
C LEU A 90 3.57 -13.83 21.00
N SER A 91 3.09 -14.04 22.23
CA SER A 91 2.96 -15.38 22.81
C SER A 91 2.00 -16.26 21.99
N THR A 92 0.80 -15.74 21.71
CA THR A 92 -0.18 -16.44 20.87
C THR A 92 0.34 -16.67 19.45
N ALA A 93 1.12 -15.74 18.89
CA ALA A 93 1.73 -15.93 17.58
C ALA A 93 2.78 -17.05 17.55
N ALA A 94 3.54 -17.24 18.64
CA ALA A 94 4.48 -18.35 18.78
C ALA A 94 3.75 -19.70 18.86
N GLU A 95 2.72 -19.80 19.69
CA GLU A 95 1.87 -20.99 19.78
C GLU A 95 1.18 -21.29 18.43
N PHE A 96 0.68 -20.24 17.77
CA PHE A 96 0.06 -20.37 16.45
C PHE A 96 1.03 -20.90 15.40
N ARG A 97 2.30 -20.47 15.42
CA ARG A 97 3.35 -21.00 14.54
C ARG A 97 3.52 -22.50 14.75
N ASP A 98 3.60 -22.95 16.00
CA ASP A 98 3.83 -24.37 16.30
C ASP A 98 2.63 -25.23 15.86
N HIS A 99 1.41 -24.73 16.05
CA HIS A 99 0.20 -25.37 15.50
C HIS A 99 0.15 -25.39 13.98
N LEU A 100 0.61 -24.33 13.29
CA LEU A 100 0.70 -24.32 11.83
C LEU A 100 1.68 -25.39 11.31
N SER A 101 2.77 -25.66 12.02
CA SER A 101 3.68 -26.75 11.67
C SER A 101 2.98 -28.11 11.75
N THR A 102 2.32 -28.42 12.87
CA THR A 102 1.54 -29.67 12.99
C THR A 102 0.44 -29.79 11.95
N PHE A 103 -0.26 -28.69 11.65
CA PHE A 103 -1.28 -28.66 10.61
C PHE A 103 -0.70 -28.93 9.21
N SER A 104 0.47 -28.37 8.92
CA SER A 104 1.20 -28.60 7.67
C SER A 104 1.59 -30.08 7.52
N ASP A 105 2.15 -30.70 8.55
CA ASP A 105 2.55 -32.11 8.54
C ASP A 105 1.34 -33.03 8.32
N TYR A 106 0.23 -32.75 9.00
CA TYR A 106 -1.02 -33.47 8.79
C TYR A 106 -1.53 -33.33 7.34
N TYR A 107 -1.54 -32.11 6.79
CA TYR A 107 -1.97 -31.88 5.41
C TYR A 107 -1.07 -32.61 4.38
N ALA A 108 0.25 -32.62 4.61
CA ALA A 108 1.18 -33.37 3.77
C ALA A 108 0.87 -34.88 3.78
N SER A 109 0.54 -35.44 4.93
CA SER A 109 0.15 -36.86 5.04
C SER A 109 -1.12 -37.20 4.24
N LEU A 110 -2.09 -36.28 4.15
CA LEU A 110 -3.31 -36.48 3.35
C LEU A 110 -3.02 -36.65 1.85
N GLY A 111 -1.98 -35.98 1.35
CA GLY A 111 -1.54 -36.09 -0.05
C GLY A 111 -1.03 -37.48 -0.43
N GLU A 112 -0.53 -38.26 0.53
CA GLU A 112 -0.11 -39.65 0.29
C GLU A 112 -1.30 -40.60 0.16
N TYR A 113 -2.38 -40.37 0.92
CA TYR A 113 -3.60 -41.17 0.83
C TYR A 113 -4.36 -40.96 -0.48
N LEU A 114 -4.36 -39.73 -1.03
CA LEU A 114 -4.99 -39.44 -2.33
C LEU A 114 -4.22 -40.06 -3.49
N LYS A 115 -2.90 -40.27 -3.38
CA LYS A 115 -2.13 -40.99 -4.41
C LYS A 115 -2.49 -42.47 -4.49
N ILE A 116 -2.95 -43.10 -3.40
CA ILE A 116 -3.29 -44.54 -3.37
C ILE A 116 -4.64 -44.83 -4.04
N ILE A 117 -5.56 -43.86 -4.08
CA ILE A 117 -6.91 -44.04 -4.64
C ILE A 117 -6.96 -43.82 -6.16
N TYR A 118 -5.96 -43.14 -6.73
CA TYR A 118 -5.89 -42.82 -8.17
C TYR A 118 -4.76 -43.59 -8.91
N ILE A 119 -4.59 -44.89 -8.61
CA ILE A 119 -3.77 -45.83 -9.40
C ILE A 119 -4.63 -47.02 -9.83
#